data_AF-A0A6B3I715-F1
#
_entry.id   AF-A0A6B3I715-F1
#
_cell.length_a   1.000
_cell.length_b   1.000
_cell.length_c   1.000
_cell.angle_alpha   90.00
_cell.angle_beta   90.00
_cell.angle_gamma   90.00
#
_symmetry.space_group_name_H-M   'P 1'
#
loop_
_entity.id
_entity.type
_entity.pdbx_description
1 polymer ?
#
loop_
_entity_poly.entity_id
_entity_poly.type
_entity_poly.pdbx_seq_one_letter_code
_entity_poly.pdbx_strand_id
1 'polypeptide(L)' 'TAHAQDGFDGVLLSPGPGTPEQAGVCVEMVRHCADTGVPVFGVCLGMQSMAVAYGGVVDRAPELLHGKTS' A
#
# COMPACT_ATOMS: atom_id res chain seq x y z
N THR A 1 -19.86 -5.77 9.72
CA THR A 1 -18.64 -5.15 10.29
C THR A 1 -18.73 -3.65 10.06
N ALA A 2 -18.21 -2.83 10.95
CA ALA A 2 -18.57 -1.41 11.10
C ALA A 2 -18.06 -0.45 9.99
N HIS A 3 -17.55 -0.97 8.86
CA HIS A 3 -16.77 -0.19 7.90
C HIS A 3 -17.59 0.62 6.89
N ALA A 4 -18.91 0.36 6.76
CA ALA A 4 -19.75 1.01 5.76
C ALA A 4 -20.19 2.47 6.11
N GLN A 5 -19.58 3.11 7.11
CA GLN A 5 -19.98 4.47 7.54
C GLN A 5 -19.54 5.56 6.54
N ASP A 6 -18.54 5.29 5.69
CA ASP A 6 -17.97 6.26 4.74
C ASP A 6 -18.37 6.02 3.27
N GLY A 7 -19.30 5.09 3.01
CA GLY A 7 -19.78 4.75 1.66
C GLY A 7 -18.91 3.76 0.88
N PHE A 8 -17.88 3.19 1.52
CA PHE A 8 -17.03 2.13 0.99
C PHE A 8 -16.67 1.12 2.10
N ASP A 9 -16.33 -0.11 1.72
CA ASP A 9 -15.98 -1.18 2.67
C ASP A 9 -14.47 -1.28 2.96
N GLY A 10 -13.64 -0.55 2.21
CA GLY A 10 -12.18 -0.57 2.36
C GLY A 10 -11.45 0.30 1.35
N VAL A 11 -10.12 0.32 1.46
CA VAL A 11 -9.20 1.12 0.64
C VAL A 11 -8.33 0.21 -0.22
N LEU A 12 -8.21 0.54 -1.52
CA LEU A 12 -7.29 -0.11 -2.45
C LEU A 12 -6.17 0.86 -2.83
N LEU A 13 -4.91 0.47 -2.58
CA LEU A 13 -3.73 1.19 -3.04
C LEU A 13 -3.24 0.58 -4.36
N SER A 14 -3.39 1.33 -5.45
CA SER A 14 -3.02 0.91 -6.80
C SER A 14 -1.50 0.74 -6.96
N PRO A 15 -1.05 0.01 -8.01
CA PRO A 15 0.37 0.03 -8.38
C PRO A 15 0.78 1.42 -8.89
N GLY A 16 2.09 1.68 -8.89
CA GLY A 16 2.66 2.92 -9.42
C GLY A 16 4.19 2.83 -9.57
N PRO A 17 4.82 3.81 -10.22
CA PRO A 17 6.28 3.93 -10.31
C PRO A 17 6.88 4.58 -9.05
N GLY A 18 8.18 4.41 -8.85
CA GLY A 18 8.92 5.10 -7.77
C GLY A 18 9.13 4.25 -6.52
N THR A 19 9.40 4.91 -5.39
CA THR A 19 9.60 4.27 -4.07
C THR A 19 8.45 4.58 -3.13
N PRO A 20 8.20 3.75 -2.09
CA PRO A 20 7.12 3.96 -1.14
C PRO A 20 7.09 5.34 -0.48
N GLU A 21 8.26 5.92 -0.18
CA GLU A 21 8.42 7.22 0.47
C GLU A 21 7.94 8.37 -0.42
N GLN A 22 7.84 8.13 -1.73
CA GLN A 22 7.38 9.08 -2.73
C GLN A 22 5.98 8.72 -3.28
N ALA A 23 5.34 7.67 -2.75
CA ALA A 23 4.03 7.18 -3.21
C ALA A 23 2.86 8.06 -2.72
N GLY A 24 3.03 9.39 -2.72
CA GLY A 24 2.03 10.34 -2.27
C GLY A 24 1.54 10.07 -0.85
N VAL A 25 0.23 9.89 -0.70
CA VAL A 25 -0.42 9.67 0.60
C VAL A 25 -0.42 8.21 1.05
N CYS A 26 0.14 7.27 0.29
CA CYS A 26 -0.06 5.84 0.52
C CYS A 26 0.39 5.37 1.91
N VAL A 27 1.58 5.77 2.38
CA VAL A 27 2.08 5.36 3.71
C VAL A 27 1.19 5.90 4.84
N GLU A 28 0.79 7.17 4.75
CA GLU A 28 -0.10 7.78 5.75
C GLU A 28 -1.51 7.18 5.69
N MET A 29 -2.01 6.84 4.50
CA MET A 29 -3.29 6.16 4.34
C MET A 29 -3.30 4.79 5.02
N VAL A 30 -2.21 4.02 4.93
CA VAL A 30 -2.11 2.72 5.64
C VAL A 30 -2.19 2.92 7.15
N ARG A 31 -1.47 3.92 7.69
CA ARG A 31 -1.53 4.23 9.13
C ARG A 31 -2.93 4.65 9.56
N HIS A 32 -3.56 5.52 8.78
CA HIS A 32 -4.94 5.94 9.04
C HIS A 32 -5.92 4.76 9.01
N CYS A 33 -5.81 3.86 8.02
CA CYS A 33 -6.64 2.66 7.94
C CYS A 33 -6.41 1.73 9.15
N ALA A 34 -5.17 1.61 9.63
CA ALA A 34 -4.86 0.85 10.84
C ALA A 34 -5.51 1.46 12.10
N ASP A 35 -5.43 2.78 12.26
CA ASP A 35 -5.98 3.51 13.40
C ASP A 35 -7.52 3.49 13.43
N THR A 36 -8.15 3.54 12.26
CA THR A 36 -9.62 3.55 12.08
C THR A 36 -10.22 2.16 11.90
N GLY A 37 -9.39 1.13 11.76
CA GLY A 37 -9.80 -0.25 11.52
C GLY A 37 -10.38 -0.49 10.12
N VAL A 38 -10.19 0.43 9.16
CA VAL A 38 -10.66 0.24 7.77
C VAL A 38 -9.76 -0.78 7.05
N PRO A 39 -10.32 -1.80 6.38
CA PRO A 39 -9.53 -2.76 5.60
C PRO A 39 -8.78 -2.08 4.45
N VAL A 40 -7.49 -2.40 4.29
CA VAL A 40 -6.64 -1.89 3.20
C VAL A 40 -5.98 -3.03 2.44
N PHE A 41 -5.96 -2.93 1.11
CA PHE A 41 -5.23 -3.85 0.22
C PHE A 41 -4.34 -3.06 -0.73
N GLY A 42 -3.08 -3.50 -0.90
CA GLY A 42 -2.09 -2.81 -1.72
C GLY A 42 -1.53 -3.69 -2.82
N VAL A 43 -1.30 -3.11 -4.00
CA VAL A 43 -0.75 -3.79 -5.18
C VAL A 43 0.58 -3.16 -5.58
N CYS A 44 1.63 -3.96 -5.78
CA CYS A 44 2.98 -3.49 -6.14
C CYS A 44 3.48 -2.37 -5.21
N LEU A 45 3.61 -1.13 -5.70
CA LEU A 45 4.00 0.02 -4.88
C LEU A 45 3.03 0.26 -3.70
N GLY A 46 1.74 -0.05 -3.84
CA GLY A 46 0.79 -0.03 -2.73
C GLY A 46 1.14 -1.03 -1.64
N MET A 47 1.53 -2.26 -2.02
CA MET A 47 2.00 -3.28 -1.07
C MET A 47 3.31 -2.88 -0.40
N GLN A 48 4.24 -2.32 -1.16
CA GLN A 48 5.52 -1.81 -0.64
C GLN A 48 5.29 -0.65 0.35
N SER A 49 4.32 0.23 0.08
CA SER A 49 3.91 1.29 1.00
C SER A 49 3.35 0.76 2.31
N MET A 50 2.60 -0.35 2.27
CA MET A 50 2.16 -1.04 3.49
C MET A 50 3.35 -1.57 4.29
N ALA A 51 4.34 -2.19 3.64
CA ALA A 51 5.54 -2.66 4.33
C ALA A 51 6.26 -1.52 5.07
N VAL A 52 6.49 -0.39 4.40
CA VAL A 52 7.14 0.79 5.01
C VAL A 52 6.32 1.39 6.15
N ALA A 53 4.99 1.45 6.03
CA ALA A 53 4.12 1.97 7.08
C ALA A 53 4.27 1.20 8.41
N TYR A 54 4.55 -0.10 8.34
CA TYR A 54 4.79 -0.97 9.50
C TYR A 54 6.28 -1.16 9.85
N GLY A 55 7.16 -0.31 9.34
CA GLY A 55 8.60 -0.34 9.64
C GLY A 55 9.39 -1.41 8.88
N GLY A 56 8.81 -2.02 7.85
CA GLY A 56 9.51 -2.87 6.90
C GLY A 56 10.45 -2.07 6.00
N VAL A 57 11.47 -2.74 5.46
CA VAL A 57 12.43 -2.13 4.53
C VAL A 57 12.07 -2.56 3.11
N VAL A 58 11.96 -1.59 2.21
CA VAL A 58 11.82 -1.81 0.77
C VAL A 58 13.07 -1.26 0.09
N ASP A 59 13.78 -2.12 -0.63
CA ASP A 59 14.99 -1.76 -1.36
C ASP A 59 15.00 -2.45 -2.74
N ARG A 60 15.99 -2.12 -3.57
CA ARG A 60 16.11 -2.61 -4.94
C ARG A 60 16.36 -4.10 -4.97
N ALA A 61 15.50 -4.80 -5.70
CA ALA A 61 15.70 -6.20 -6.02
C ALA A 61 16.99 -6.40 -6.85
N PRO A 62 17.71 -7.52 -6.67
CA PRO A 62 18.88 -7.85 -7.50
C PRO A 62 18.55 -7.95 -8.99
N GLU A 63 17.32 -8.35 -9.32
CA GLU A 63 16.82 -8.43 -10.68
C GLU A 63 15.43 -7.76 -10.78
N LEU A 64 15.22 -6.99 -11.85
CA LEU A 64 13.94 -6.35 -12.13
C LEU A 64 12.99 -7.34 -12.82
N LEU A 65 11.81 -7.53 -12.23
CA LEU A 65 10.76 -8.42 -12.75
C LEU A 65 9.62 -7.62 -13.42
N HIS A 66 9.96 -6.65 -14.28
CA HIS A 66 8.96 -5.86 -15.02
C HIS A 66 8.61 -6.53 -16.35
N GLY A 67 7.31 -6.71 -16.63
CA GLY A 67 6.83 -7.26 -17.91
C GLY A 67 7.12 -8.75 -18.14
N LYS A 68 7.43 -9.50 -17.09
CA LYS A 68 7.58 -10.96 -17.13
C LYS A 68 6.28 -11.63 -16.70
N THR A 69 5.87 -12.69 -17.39
CA THR A 69 4.79 -13.56 -16.93
C THR A 69 5.24 -14.28 -15.66
N SER A 70 4.47 -14.11 -14.59
CA SER A 70 4.59 -14.81 -13.31
C SER A 70 3.90 -16.16 -13.34
#